data_AF-A0A8K0MYA6-F1
#
_entry.id   AF-A0A8K0MYA6-F1
#
_cell.length_a   1.000
_cell.length_b   1.000
_cell.length_c   1.000
_cell.angle_alpha   90.00
_cell.angle_beta   90.00
_cell.angle_gamma   90.00
#
_symmetry.space_group_name_H-M   'P 1'
#
loop_
_entity.id
_entity.type
_entity.pdbx_description
1 polymer ?
#
loop_
_entity_poly.entity_id
_entity_poly.type
_entity_poly.pdbx_seq_one_letter_code
_entity_poly.pdbx_strand_id
1 'polypeptide(L)'
;MVVVALLPQNLNFCRNPSSSPSFLATNLSSAVLICKRRDIGAKIRNNGSSWSSNSHGEKALSRRISIALPSRIWWAKLDNCFNLLVSGIITVSTLFTLSRVADAVSDQANSSTYQCEDAGSYYHDVDGLKGAALMKKLNSIVSPHRSLPYKEVWDALKILDAADIDNPESSSQVSSFSVNSSRGSKFYGECVAKSTHCLRPANNEASPDTETDKERWAPPLQARGDIARSLMYMAVSYGFHQPDGNSHLQLSDSPSMGRNEMGLLSALLQWNELDPPSRAERLRNERICRLYQHNRNPFIDHPEYANLIWKHGTPISPTVRNTLPKAWINEFHYNNKGKDQNEFIEIVVGPSTDAASLKLILYNGSNGRMYRSLSLSDKEAFSVSNSGSGFLICTAFIPIQNGPADGIALLSGRDGKQFEVLQFLSYGGIVRAADGPARGIESMDIMVQETEASSEHDSLGLTGQELGEYKWFKFSGDATPGEPNIGQRL
;
A
#
# COMPACT_ATOMS: atom_id res chain seq x y z
N MET A 1 -1.24 -3.68 -4.52
CA MET A 1 -0.52 -4.74 -5.29
C MET A 1 -1.35 -6.03 -5.26
N VAL A 2 -1.16 -7.00 -6.17
CA VAL A 2 -1.94 -8.26 -6.15
C VAL A 2 -1.19 -9.36 -5.39
N VAL A 3 -1.82 -9.90 -4.35
CA VAL A 3 -1.43 -11.18 -3.74
C VAL A 3 -2.54 -12.18 -3.99
N VAL A 4 -2.38 -12.95 -5.06
CA VAL A 4 -3.08 -14.20 -5.28
C VAL A 4 -1.99 -15.26 -5.42
N ALA A 5 -1.94 -16.21 -4.49
CA ALA A 5 -0.92 -17.24 -4.47
C ALA A 5 -1.08 -18.18 -5.67
N LEU A 6 -0.10 -18.16 -6.57
CA LEU A 6 0.05 -19.05 -7.71
C LEU A 6 0.83 -20.31 -7.31
N LEU A 7 0.60 -21.40 -8.03
CA LEU A 7 1.36 -22.64 -7.86
C LEU A 7 2.85 -22.42 -8.21
N PRO A 8 3.81 -22.98 -7.43
CA PRO A 8 5.22 -23.00 -7.78
C PRO A 8 5.47 -24.02 -8.89
N GLN A 9 5.24 -23.62 -10.14
CA GLN A 9 5.75 -24.32 -11.32
C GLN A 9 6.46 -23.32 -12.23
N ASN A 10 7.78 -23.48 -12.35
CA ASN A 10 8.69 -22.68 -13.18
C ASN A 10 8.86 -21.21 -12.77
N LEU A 11 9.28 -20.94 -11.52
CA LEU A 11 10.04 -19.73 -11.17
C LEU A 11 11.46 -19.76 -11.76
N ASN A 12 11.56 -19.94 -13.08
CA ASN A 12 12.81 -19.77 -13.82
C ASN A 12 13.14 -18.29 -13.91
N PHE A 13 14.05 -17.81 -13.06
CA PHE A 13 14.67 -16.50 -13.23
C PHE A 13 15.21 -16.35 -14.66
N CYS A 14 14.72 -15.36 -15.40
CA CYS A 14 15.06 -15.16 -16.80
C CYS A 14 16.55 -14.84 -16.97
N ARG A 15 17.37 -15.87 -17.22
CA ARG A 15 18.72 -15.70 -17.78
C ARG A 15 18.59 -15.00 -19.13
N ASN A 16 19.24 -13.85 -19.27
CA ASN A 16 19.19 -13.05 -20.49
C ASN A 16 20.55 -13.15 -21.22
N PRO A 17 20.73 -14.07 -22.18
CA PRO A 17 21.96 -14.16 -22.96
C PRO A 17 22.01 -13.04 -24.00
N SER A 18 23.12 -12.30 -24.03
CA SER A 18 23.30 -11.12 -24.88
C SER A 18 23.53 -11.46 -26.36
N SER A 19 22.67 -10.98 -27.26
CA SER A 19 23.05 -10.57 -28.63
C SER A 19 21.96 -9.73 -29.31
N SER A 20 22.35 -8.97 -30.34
CA SER A 20 21.50 -8.01 -31.09
C SER A 20 22.20 -7.64 -32.41
N PRO A 21 21.51 -7.12 -33.46
CA PRO A 21 20.07 -7.11 -33.73
C PRO A 21 19.70 -7.59 -35.17
N SER A 22 18.44 -7.91 -35.46
CA SER A 22 17.86 -7.77 -36.82
C SER A 22 16.33 -7.64 -36.79
N PHE A 23 15.74 -7.06 -37.85
CA PHE A 23 14.30 -6.87 -38.00
C PHE A 23 13.57 -8.13 -38.49
N LEU A 24 12.37 -8.38 -37.97
CA LEU A 24 11.13 -8.28 -38.76
C LEU A 24 9.90 -8.23 -37.84
N ALA A 25 8.87 -7.48 -38.25
CA ALA A 25 7.67 -7.25 -37.45
C ALA A 25 6.47 -8.01 -38.00
N THR A 26 5.70 -8.64 -37.12
CA THR A 26 4.31 -9.04 -37.36
C THR A 26 3.46 -8.62 -36.17
N ASN A 27 2.32 -8.00 -36.45
CA ASN A 27 1.42 -7.47 -35.43
C ASN A 27 0.50 -8.56 -34.86
N LEU A 28 0.16 -8.44 -33.58
CA LEU A 28 -1.19 -8.71 -33.09
C LEU A 28 -1.45 -7.89 -31.80
N SER A 29 -2.05 -6.71 -31.96
CA SER A 29 -2.55 -5.90 -30.85
C SER A 29 -3.98 -6.27 -30.53
N SER A 30 -4.36 -6.22 -29.24
CA SER A 30 -5.76 -6.27 -28.79
C SER A 30 -5.91 -5.52 -27.46
N ALA A 31 -5.83 -4.18 -27.54
CA ALA A 31 -6.20 -3.29 -26.46
C ALA A 31 -7.64 -2.81 -26.68
N VAL A 32 -8.54 -3.11 -25.75
CA VAL A 32 -9.92 -2.60 -25.77
C VAL A 32 -9.96 -1.27 -25.02
N LEU A 33 -10.21 -0.19 -25.75
CA LEU A 33 -10.21 1.17 -25.22
C LEU A 33 -11.64 1.66 -24.92
N ILE A 34 -12.06 1.62 -23.65
CA ILE A 34 -13.37 2.17 -23.24
C ILE A 34 -13.26 3.68 -23.02
N CYS A 35 -13.34 4.45 -24.10
CA CYS A 35 -13.43 5.91 -24.03
C CYS A 35 -14.84 6.36 -23.60
N LYS A 36 -14.92 7.00 -22.43
CA LYS A 36 -16.18 7.54 -21.88
C LYS A 36 -16.70 8.68 -22.76
N ARG A 37 -17.87 8.48 -23.38
CA ARG A 37 -18.48 9.42 -24.35
C ARG A 37 -18.72 10.80 -23.71
N ARG A 38 -18.31 11.87 -24.39
CA ARG A 38 -18.58 13.25 -24.01
C ARG A 38 -19.03 14.03 -25.24
N ASP A 39 -20.34 14.08 -25.46
CA ASP A 39 -20.92 14.66 -26.68
C ASP A 39 -20.78 16.20 -26.68
N ILE A 40 -19.97 16.73 -27.61
CA ILE A 40 -19.92 18.16 -27.96
C ILE A 40 -19.97 18.23 -29.49
N GLY A 41 -21.08 18.72 -30.04
CA GLY A 41 -21.31 18.75 -31.49
C GLY A 41 -20.53 19.87 -32.20
N ALA A 42 -19.80 19.53 -33.25
CA ALA A 42 -19.09 20.48 -34.11
C ALA A 42 -19.78 20.60 -35.49
N LYS A 43 -19.95 21.84 -35.98
CA LYS A 43 -20.52 22.13 -37.31
C LYS A 43 -19.51 21.85 -38.42
N ILE A 44 -19.96 21.21 -39.49
CA ILE A 44 -19.19 21.05 -40.75
C ILE A 44 -19.15 22.38 -41.52
N ARG A 45 -17.97 22.73 -42.06
CA ARG A 45 -17.85 23.54 -43.29
C ARG A 45 -16.68 23.02 -44.14
N ASN A 46 -16.93 22.89 -45.44
CA ASN A 46 -15.92 22.55 -46.45
C ASN A 46 -15.20 23.79 -46.98
N ASN A 47 -13.96 23.59 -47.46
CA ASN A 47 -13.31 24.15 -48.66
C ASN A 47 -11.78 23.97 -48.50
N GLY A 48 -10.96 23.81 -49.54
CA GLY A 48 -11.21 23.72 -50.99
C GLY A 48 -9.92 23.25 -51.71
N SER A 49 -9.97 22.97 -53.02
CA SER A 49 -8.92 22.20 -53.73
C SER A 49 -8.22 22.93 -54.90
N SER A 50 -6.91 22.70 -55.06
CA SER A 50 -6.15 22.85 -56.31
C SER A 50 -4.90 21.93 -56.24
N TRP A 51 -4.57 21.03 -57.19
CA TRP A 51 -4.33 21.16 -58.65
C TRP A 51 -3.13 22.05 -59.01
N SER A 52 -2.22 21.67 -59.93
CA SER A 52 -2.03 20.41 -60.69
C SER A 52 -0.53 20.25 -61.10
N SER A 53 -0.09 19.16 -61.76
CA SER A 53 0.03 19.16 -63.24
C SER A 53 0.09 17.75 -63.86
N ASN A 54 -0.24 17.65 -65.16
CA ASN A 54 -0.07 16.46 -66.02
C ASN A 54 1.40 16.35 -66.55
N SER A 55 1.85 15.41 -67.39
CA SER A 55 1.25 14.33 -68.21
C SER A 55 2.30 13.20 -68.42
N HIS A 56 2.16 12.08 -69.14
CA HIS A 56 1.15 11.44 -70.04
C HIS A 56 1.30 9.88 -69.89
N GLY A 57 0.61 8.96 -70.58
CA GLY A 57 -0.34 9.05 -71.69
C GLY A 57 -1.11 7.72 -71.94
N GLU A 58 -1.82 7.68 -73.06
CA GLU A 58 -2.87 6.74 -73.50
C GLU A 58 -2.51 5.23 -73.57
N LYS A 59 -3.39 4.23 -73.71
CA LYS A 59 -4.83 3.88 -73.48
C LYS A 59 -5.08 2.67 -74.39
N ALA A 60 -5.65 1.57 -73.89
CA ALA A 60 -6.29 0.52 -74.72
C ALA A 60 -7.35 -0.24 -73.90
N LEU A 61 -8.26 -0.96 -74.55
CA LEU A 61 -9.49 -1.49 -73.94
C LEU A 61 -9.59 -3.02 -73.89
N SER A 62 -10.19 -3.52 -72.80
CA SER A 62 -11.14 -4.65 -72.76
C SER A 62 -10.70 -6.07 -73.19
N ARG A 63 -10.87 -7.05 -72.28
CA ARG A 63 -11.88 -8.13 -72.44
C ARG A 63 -12.06 -9.00 -71.18
N ARG A 64 -13.18 -9.74 -71.14
CA ARG A 64 -13.48 -10.81 -70.16
C ARG A 64 -12.66 -12.08 -70.45
N ILE A 65 -12.46 -12.92 -69.43
CA ILE A 65 -12.33 -14.39 -69.54
C ILE A 65 -12.76 -15.03 -68.21
N SER A 66 -13.27 -16.26 -68.26
CA SER A 66 -13.62 -17.13 -67.11
C SER A 66 -12.86 -18.47 -67.26
N ILE A 67 -13.25 -19.55 -66.57
CA ILE A 67 -12.70 -20.94 -66.66
C ILE A 67 -11.44 -21.15 -65.77
N ALA A 68 -11.24 -22.26 -65.03
CA ALA A 68 -12.14 -23.29 -64.47
C ALA A 68 -11.43 -24.15 -63.38
N LEU A 69 -12.17 -25.09 -62.77
CA LEU A 69 -11.70 -26.15 -61.84
C LEU A 69 -11.03 -27.34 -62.56
N PRO A 70 -10.24 -28.15 -61.82
CA PRO A 70 -10.63 -29.55 -61.50
C PRO A 70 -10.63 -29.80 -59.96
N SER A 71 -11.59 -30.51 -59.32
CA SER A 71 -11.91 -31.97 -59.32
C SER A 71 -10.79 -32.85 -58.71
N ARG A 72 -11.00 -33.82 -57.78
CA ARG A 72 -12.16 -34.68 -57.40
C ARG A 72 -12.23 -34.90 -55.85
N ILE A 73 -13.38 -34.98 -55.15
CA ILE A 73 -14.30 -36.13 -54.86
C ILE A 73 -13.57 -37.32 -54.15
N TRP A 74 -13.90 -37.73 -52.90
CA TRP A 74 -15.03 -38.64 -52.53
C TRP A 74 -15.53 -38.55 -51.04
N TRP A 75 -16.86 -38.39 -50.87
CA TRP A 75 -17.86 -38.90 -49.88
C TRP A 75 -17.53 -39.30 -48.40
N ALA A 76 -18.48 -39.32 -47.43
CA ALA A 76 -19.78 -38.62 -47.19
C ALA A 76 -20.48 -39.07 -45.88
N LYS A 77 -21.30 -38.18 -45.28
CA LYS A 77 -22.59 -38.39 -44.53
C LYS A 77 -22.96 -37.05 -43.87
N LEU A 78 -24.00 -36.30 -44.22
CA LEU A 78 -25.47 -36.52 -44.33
C LEU A 78 -26.25 -36.10 -43.07
N ASP A 79 -26.69 -34.84 -43.07
CA ASP A 79 -27.85 -34.33 -42.32
C ASP A 79 -29.13 -34.46 -43.17
N ASN A 80 -30.31 -34.38 -42.55
CA ASN A 80 -31.60 -34.32 -43.24
C ASN A 80 -32.68 -33.61 -42.40
N CYS A 81 -33.71 -33.04 -43.03
CA CYS A 81 -34.78 -32.25 -42.37
C CYS A 81 -36.16 -32.42 -43.06
N PHE A 82 -37.21 -31.80 -42.49
CA PHE A 82 -38.59 -31.57 -43.01
C PHE A 82 -39.71 -32.64 -42.84
N ASN A 83 -40.47 -32.49 -41.75
CA ASN A 83 -41.91 -32.08 -41.67
C ASN A 83 -43.11 -32.89 -42.27
N LEU A 84 -44.19 -32.88 -41.44
CA LEU A 84 -45.62 -32.52 -41.71
C LEU A 84 -46.73 -33.61 -41.87
N LEU A 85 -47.77 -33.61 -40.99
CA LEU A 85 -49.23 -33.77 -41.30
C LEU A 85 -50.23 -33.73 -40.08
N VAL A 86 -50.91 -32.58 -39.89
CA VAL A 86 -52.37 -32.30 -39.59
C VAL A 86 -53.26 -33.09 -38.56
N SER A 87 -54.05 -32.33 -37.75
CA SER A 87 -55.28 -32.65 -36.94
C SER A 87 -55.21 -33.55 -35.68
N GLY A 88 -56.04 -33.40 -34.62
CA GLY A 88 -56.99 -32.32 -34.24
C GLY A 88 -58.09 -32.70 -33.17
N ILE A 89 -58.57 -31.72 -32.39
CA ILE A 89 -59.94 -31.59 -31.77
C ILE A 89 -60.32 -32.29 -30.40
N ILE A 90 -60.74 -31.44 -29.41
CA ILE A 90 -61.76 -31.60 -28.30
C ILE A 90 -61.46 -32.18 -26.86
N THR A 91 -61.45 -31.25 -25.88
CA THR A 91 -62.02 -31.15 -24.49
C THR A 91 -62.00 -32.23 -23.37
N VAL A 92 -61.58 -31.76 -22.17
CA VAL A 92 -62.25 -31.82 -20.83
C VAL A 92 -62.47 -33.18 -20.12
N SER A 93 -61.76 -33.38 -18.98
CA SER A 93 -62.34 -33.54 -17.62
C SER A 93 -61.26 -33.66 -16.52
N THR A 94 -61.63 -33.31 -15.28
CA THR A 94 -60.79 -33.41 -14.07
C THR A 94 -60.88 -34.77 -13.38
N LEU A 95 -59.80 -35.25 -12.76
CA LEU A 95 -59.87 -36.10 -11.57
C LEU A 95 -58.58 -36.05 -10.75
N PHE A 96 -58.69 -35.63 -9.48
CA PHE A 96 -57.63 -35.75 -8.47
C PHE A 96 -57.63 -37.19 -7.91
N THR A 97 -56.47 -37.82 -7.75
CA THR A 97 -55.91 -38.17 -6.41
C THR A 97 -54.60 -38.97 -6.49
N LEU A 98 -53.76 -38.76 -5.48
CA LEU A 98 -52.76 -39.70 -4.94
C LEU A 98 -51.76 -40.36 -5.93
N SER A 99 -50.62 -39.71 -6.08
CA SER A 99 -49.33 -40.42 -6.07
C SER A 99 -48.34 -39.67 -5.19
N ARG A 100 -47.45 -40.42 -4.54
CA ARG A 100 -46.62 -39.95 -3.42
C ARG A 100 -45.81 -38.72 -3.81
N VAL A 101 -45.89 -37.67 -2.99
CA VAL A 101 -44.74 -36.77 -2.84
C VAL A 101 -43.61 -37.65 -2.32
N ALA A 102 -42.57 -37.85 -3.12
CA ALA A 102 -41.29 -38.24 -2.56
C ALA A 102 -40.80 -37.02 -1.79
N ASP A 103 -40.51 -37.16 -0.50
CA ASP A 103 -39.90 -36.10 0.26
C ASP A 103 -38.57 -35.74 -0.41
N ALA A 104 -38.56 -34.60 -1.08
CA ALA A 104 -37.34 -33.93 -1.48
C ALA A 104 -36.67 -33.48 -0.18
N VAL A 105 -35.88 -34.38 0.40
CA VAL A 105 -34.88 -34.04 1.41
C VAL A 105 -34.14 -32.85 0.82
N SER A 106 -34.33 -31.69 1.44
CA SER A 106 -33.55 -30.52 1.08
C SER A 106 -32.11 -30.91 1.34
N ASP A 107 -31.29 -31.00 0.29
CA ASP A 107 -29.85 -30.83 0.44
C ASP A 107 -29.67 -29.45 1.05
N GLN A 108 -29.60 -29.40 2.38
CA GLN A 108 -29.10 -28.25 3.09
C GLN A 108 -27.70 -28.06 2.53
N ALA A 109 -27.52 -27.00 1.73
CA ALA A 109 -26.21 -26.59 1.24
C ALA A 109 -25.33 -26.39 2.49
N ASN A 110 -24.55 -27.43 2.82
CA ASN A 110 -23.92 -27.54 4.12
C ASN A 110 -22.89 -26.43 4.18
N SER A 111 -23.20 -25.38 4.96
CA SER A 111 -22.45 -24.13 4.96
C SER A 111 -21.12 -24.36 5.67
N SER A 112 -20.17 -24.92 4.93
CA SER A 112 -18.81 -25.15 5.37
C SER A 112 -18.08 -23.82 5.39
N THR A 113 -18.43 -22.98 6.36
CA THR A 113 -17.73 -21.72 6.66
C THR A 113 -16.25 -22.02 6.76
N TYR A 114 -15.44 -21.42 5.89
CA TYR A 114 -14.02 -21.70 5.87
C TYR A 114 -13.40 -21.21 7.19
N GLN A 115 -12.40 -21.91 7.72
CA GLN A 115 -11.75 -21.55 8.99
C GLN A 115 -11.18 -20.11 8.97
N CYS A 116 -10.89 -19.58 7.79
CA CYS A 116 -10.44 -18.21 7.57
C CYS A 116 -11.54 -17.13 7.71
N GLU A 117 -12.83 -17.49 7.80
CA GLU A 117 -13.92 -16.51 7.83
C GLU A 117 -14.06 -15.83 9.20
N ASP A 118 -13.87 -16.58 10.27
CA ASP A 118 -13.73 -16.03 11.62
C ASP A 118 -12.26 -15.70 11.90
N ALA A 119 -11.87 -14.45 11.61
CA ALA A 119 -10.52 -13.96 11.90
C ALA A 119 -10.15 -14.03 13.39
N GLY A 120 -11.14 -14.06 14.31
CA GLY A 120 -10.91 -14.12 15.75
C GLY A 120 -10.41 -15.49 16.21
N SER A 121 -10.94 -16.58 15.64
CA SER A 121 -10.43 -17.94 15.91
C SER A 121 -9.35 -18.39 14.92
N TYR A 122 -9.24 -17.83 13.71
CA TYR A 122 -8.26 -18.26 12.71
C TYR A 122 -6.79 -18.18 13.17
N TYR A 123 -6.48 -17.32 14.17
CA TYR A 123 -5.13 -17.14 14.72
C TYR A 123 -4.93 -17.66 16.16
N HIS A 124 -5.90 -18.35 16.78
CA HIS A 124 -5.89 -18.69 18.21
C HIS A 124 -4.61 -19.37 18.75
N ASP A 125 -3.91 -20.15 17.93
CA ASP A 125 -2.69 -20.86 18.31
C ASP A 125 -1.38 -20.01 18.25
N VAL A 126 -1.46 -18.69 17.97
CA VAL A 126 -0.25 -17.84 17.83
C VAL A 126 0.12 -17.03 19.09
N ASP A 127 -0.74 -17.05 20.12
CA ASP A 127 -0.59 -16.23 21.32
C ASP A 127 0.78 -16.42 22.00
N GLY A 128 1.41 -15.29 22.33
CA GLY A 128 2.73 -15.25 22.99
C GLY A 128 3.92 -15.66 22.11
N LEU A 129 3.71 -16.20 20.90
CA LEU A 129 4.80 -16.55 20.00
C LEU A 129 5.48 -15.29 19.42
N LYS A 130 6.79 -15.36 19.21
CA LYS A 130 7.59 -14.32 18.53
C LYS A 130 8.61 -14.96 17.57
N GLY A 131 9.15 -14.19 16.64
CA GLY A 131 10.23 -14.56 15.73
C GLY A 131 9.95 -15.78 14.87
N ALA A 132 10.98 -16.61 14.70
CA ALA A 132 10.91 -17.83 13.92
C ALA A 132 9.80 -18.81 14.39
N ALA A 133 9.40 -18.76 15.67
CA ALA A 133 8.29 -19.58 16.17
C ALA A 133 6.93 -19.06 15.66
N LEU A 134 6.68 -17.75 15.79
CA LEU A 134 5.48 -17.09 15.24
C LEU A 134 5.42 -17.22 13.72
N MET A 135 6.52 -16.93 13.03
CA MET A 135 6.63 -16.99 11.58
C MET A 135 6.33 -18.41 11.05
N LYS A 136 6.86 -19.44 11.72
CA LYS A 136 6.59 -20.86 11.39
C LYS A 136 5.14 -21.25 11.67
N LYS A 137 4.56 -20.78 12.78
CA LYS A 137 3.14 -21.07 13.10
C LYS A 137 2.20 -20.41 12.10
N LEU A 138 2.43 -19.13 11.77
CA LEU A 138 1.68 -18.43 10.72
C LEU A 138 1.83 -19.11 9.36
N ASN A 139 3.02 -19.58 8.98
CA ASN A 139 3.21 -20.38 7.77
C ASN A 139 2.33 -21.65 7.79
N SER A 140 2.22 -22.36 8.92
CA SER A 140 1.34 -23.54 9.03
C SER A 140 -0.16 -23.22 8.94
N ILE A 141 -0.57 -21.98 9.22
CA ILE A 141 -1.97 -21.51 9.12
C ILE A 141 -2.31 -21.07 7.69
N VAL A 142 -1.37 -20.40 6.99
CA VAL A 142 -1.64 -19.80 5.66
C VAL A 142 -1.21 -20.66 4.47
N SER A 143 -0.31 -21.62 4.66
CA SER A 143 0.15 -22.50 3.57
C SER A 143 -0.92 -23.47 3.03
N PRO A 144 -1.88 -24.01 3.82
CA PRO A 144 -3.03 -24.73 3.28
C PRO A 144 -4.00 -23.74 2.62
N HIS A 145 -3.96 -23.63 1.29
CA HIS A 145 -4.79 -22.71 0.52
C HIS A 145 -5.09 -23.24 -0.88
N ARG A 146 -6.15 -22.75 -1.51
CA ARG A 146 -6.45 -22.99 -2.92
C ARG A 146 -5.66 -22.00 -3.78
N SER A 147 -4.62 -22.47 -4.46
CA SER A 147 -3.94 -21.69 -5.50
C SER A 147 -4.85 -21.54 -6.73
N LEU A 148 -4.94 -20.35 -7.31
CA LEU A 148 -5.68 -20.13 -8.56
C LEU A 148 -4.76 -20.37 -9.78
N PRO A 149 -5.25 -20.96 -10.88
CA PRO A 149 -4.52 -20.96 -12.14
C PRO A 149 -4.57 -19.57 -12.78
N TYR A 150 -3.51 -19.17 -13.50
CA TYR A 150 -3.35 -17.82 -14.08
C TYR A 150 -4.57 -17.30 -14.87
N LYS A 151 -5.29 -18.19 -15.57
CA LYS A 151 -6.54 -17.86 -16.29
C LYS A 151 -7.67 -17.33 -15.38
N GLU A 152 -7.77 -17.80 -14.14
CA GLU A 152 -8.83 -17.44 -13.18
C GLU A 152 -8.48 -16.20 -12.35
N VAL A 153 -7.19 -15.83 -12.27
CA VAL A 153 -6.72 -14.65 -11.51
C VAL A 153 -7.36 -13.35 -12.02
N TRP A 154 -7.51 -13.21 -13.34
CA TRP A 154 -8.07 -11.99 -13.94
C TRP A 154 -9.57 -11.82 -13.69
N ASP A 155 -10.31 -12.92 -13.52
CA ASP A 155 -11.74 -12.86 -13.15
C ASP A 155 -11.91 -12.69 -11.63
N ALA A 156 -11.05 -13.34 -10.83
CA ALA A 156 -10.97 -13.09 -9.40
C ALA A 156 -10.67 -11.62 -9.09
N LEU A 157 -9.72 -10.99 -9.79
CA LEU A 157 -9.33 -9.60 -9.56
C LEU A 157 -10.46 -8.59 -9.77
N LYS A 158 -11.34 -8.81 -10.75
CA LYS A 158 -12.52 -7.95 -10.98
C LYS A 158 -13.38 -7.90 -9.71
N ILE A 159 -13.68 -9.06 -9.13
CA ILE A 159 -14.55 -9.22 -7.96
C ILE A 159 -13.83 -8.82 -6.66
N LEU A 160 -12.55 -9.16 -6.51
CA LEU A 160 -11.75 -8.80 -5.34
C LEU A 160 -11.62 -7.27 -5.17
N ASP A 161 -11.37 -6.56 -6.27
CA ASP A 161 -11.02 -5.14 -6.27
C ASP A 161 -12.23 -4.23 -6.57
N ALA A 162 -13.43 -4.81 -6.73
CA ALA A 162 -14.66 -4.07 -6.97
C ALA A 162 -15.14 -3.29 -5.74
N ALA A 163 -15.73 -2.11 -5.98
CA ALA A 163 -16.50 -1.42 -4.95
C ALA A 163 -17.80 -2.18 -4.61
N ASP A 164 -18.37 -2.85 -5.61
CA ASP A 164 -19.63 -3.60 -5.56
C ASP A 164 -19.44 -4.98 -6.20
N ILE A 165 -19.76 -6.06 -5.47
CA ILE A 165 -19.59 -7.44 -5.95
C ILE A 165 -20.58 -7.75 -7.09
N ASP A 166 -21.77 -7.17 -7.03
CA ASP A 166 -22.81 -7.35 -8.04
C ASP A 166 -22.56 -6.52 -9.31
N ASN A 167 -21.59 -5.59 -9.26
CA ASN A 167 -21.16 -4.75 -10.38
C ASN A 167 -19.62 -4.53 -10.42
N PRO A 168 -18.84 -5.56 -10.80
CA PRO A 168 -17.40 -5.60 -10.57
C PRO A 168 -16.52 -4.79 -11.54
N GLU A 169 -17.08 -4.04 -12.48
CA GLU A 169 -16.30 -3.19 -13.42
C GLU A 169 -15.76 -1.89 -12.77
N SER A 170 -15.88 -1.75 -11.45
CA SER A 170 -15.61 -0.52 -10.69
C SER A 170 -14.18 -0.40 -10.10
N SER A 171 -13.30 -1.38 -10.31
CA SER A 171 -11.92 -1.33 -9.80
C SER A 171 -11.10 -0.21 -10.45
N SER A 172 -10.41 0.58 -9.61
CA SER A 172 -9.71 1.81 -10.00
C SER A 172 -8.20 1.80 -9.76
N GLN A 173 -7.62 0.69 -9.30
CA GLN A 173 -6.18 0.57 -8.96
C GLN A 173 -5.37 -0.27 -9.97
N VAL A 174 -5.45 0.07 -11.26
CA VAL A 174 -4.56 -0.53 -12.28
C VAL A 174 -3.26 0.28 -12.37
N SER A 175 -2.13 -0.32 -12.01
CA SER A 175 -0.81 0.28 -12.23
C SER A 175 -0.53 0.44 -13.72
N SER A 176 -0.08 1.63 -14.16
CA SER A 176 0.22 1.86 -15.58
C SER A 176 1.30 0.91 -16.11
N PHE A 177 1.26 0.61 -17.42
CA PHE A 177 2.28 -0.20 -18.08
C PHE A 177 3.69 0.39 -17.92
N SER A 178 3.80 1.72 -18.01
CA SER A 178 5.06 2.46 -17.86
C SER A 178 5.61 2.36 -16.44
N VAL A 179 4.75 2.52 -15.43
CA VAL A 179 5.10 2.35 -14.01
C VAL A 179 5.57 0.92 -13.73
N ASN A 180 4.82 -0.10 -14.19
CA ASN A 180 5.20 -1.51 -14.02
C ASN A 180 6.55 -1.83 -14.71
N SER A 181 6.74 -1.36 -15.94
CA SER A 181 8.00 -1.50 -16.69
C SER A 181 9.18 -0.83 -15.97
N SER A 182 8.98 0.37 -15.43
CA SER A 182 10.02 1.14 -14.73
C SER A 182 10.39 0.56 -13.37
N ARG A 183 9.46 -0.14 -12.71
CA ARG A 183 9.69 -0.90 -11.47
C ARG A 183 10.47 -2.18 -11.75
N GLY A 184 10.15 -2.90 -12.83
CA GLY A 184 10.87 -4.10 -13.26
C GLY A 184 11.02 -5.14 -12.14
N SER A 185 12.26 -5.56 -11.84
CA SER A 185 12.61 -6.45 -10.73
C SER A 185 13.36 -5.75 -9.59
N LYS A 186 13.19 -4.44 -9.41
CA LYS A 186 13.84 -3.67 -8.32
C LYS A 186 13.29 -4.08 -6.95
N PHE A 187 14.14 -3.96 -5.94
CA PHE A 187 13.76 -4.21 -4.55
C PHE A 187 12.86 -3.08 -4.02
N TYR A 188 11.87 -3.42 -3.21
CA TYR A 188 11.07 -2.41 -2.53
C TYR A 188 11.85 -1.78 -1.39
N GLY A 189 11.90 -0.45 -1.37
CA GLY A 189 12.62 0.33 -0.38
C GLY A 189 12.91 1.73 -0.92
N GLU A 190 13.20 2.65 -0.02
CA GLU A 190 13.47 4.05 -0.36
C GLU A 190 14.83 4.22 -1.06
N CYS A 191 14.99 5.32 -1.79
CA CYS A 191 16.30 5.69 -2.30
C CYS A 191 17.31 5.89 -1.17
N VAL A 192 18.58 5.60 -1.41
CA VAL A 192 19.65 6.08 -0.52
C VAL A 192 19.66 7.62 -0.60
N ALA A 193 19.38 8.33 0.48
CA ALA A 193 19.17 9.79 0.54
C ALA A 193 20.37 10.70 0.14
N LYS A 194 21.48 10.08 -0.32
CA LYS A 194 22.66 10.74 -0.89
C LYS A 194 22.94 10.32 -2.35
N SER A 195 22.06 9.54 -2.96
CA SER A 195 22.18 9.05 -4.33
C SER A 195 21.78 10.12 -5.34
N THR A 196 22.73 10.56 -6.17
CA THR A 196 22.48 11.41 -7.35
C THR A 196 21.71 10.70 -8.46
N HIS A 197 21.30 9.44 -8.25
CA HIS A 197 20.56 8.61 -9.19
C HIS A 197 19.18 8.19 -8.68
N CYS A 198 18.70 8.80 -7.59
CA CYS A 198 17.28 8.72 -7.24
C CYS A 198 16.45 9.64 -8.16
N LEU A 199 15.36 9.12 -8.70
CA LEU A 199 14.39 9.85 -9.51
C LEU A 199 13.04 9.89 -8.78
N ARG A 200 12.48 11.10 -8.62
CA ARG A 200 11.18 11.37 -8.02
C ARG A 200 10.50 12.51 -8.81
N PRO A 201 9.33 12.28 -9.46
CA PRO A 201 8.67 11.00 -9.65
C PRO A 201 9.56 10.01 -10.44
N ALA A 202 9.35 8.71 -10.20
CA ALA A 202 10.13 7.63 -10.82
C ALA A 202 10.03 7.58 -12.36
N ASN A 203 8.93 8.07 -12.94
CA ASN A 203 8.75 8.39 -14.36
C ASN A 203 7.56 9.36 -14.54
N ASN A 204 7.29 9.80 -15.78
CA ASN A 204 6.24 10.79 -16.09
C ASN A 204 4.79 10.34 -15.85
N GLU A 205 4.53 9.05 -15.62
CA GLU A 205 3.22 8.46 -15.28
C GLU A 205 3.15 8.02 -13.80
N ALA A 206 4.26 8.08 -13.07
CA ALA A 206 4.33 7.75 -11.66
C ALA A 206 3.82 8.92 -10.80
N SER A 207 3.34 8.61 -9.60
CA SER A 207 2.91 9.63 -8.64
C SER A 207 4.11 10.49 -8.19
N PRO A 208 3.95 11.80 -7.87
CA PRO A 208 5.03 12.70 -7.44
C PRO A 208 5.85 12.25 -6.22
N ASP A 209 5.35 11.26 -5.47
CA ASP A 209 5.95 10.62 -4.30
C ASP A 209 6.55 9.22 -4.56
N THR A 210 6.46 8.72 -5.79
CA THR A 210 7.08 7.46 -6.21
C THR A 210 8.55 7.68 -6.53
N GLU A 211 9.43 6.84 -5.98
CA GLU A 211 10.88 6.98 -6.15
C GLU A 211 11.50 5.77 -6.82
N THR A 212 12.59 5.96 -7.56
CA THR A 212 13.42 4.84 -8.01
C THR A 212 14.87 5.21 -8.22
N ASP A 213 15.76 4.25 -8.01
CA ASP A 213 17.12 4.26 -8.53
C ASP A 213 17.39 3.00 -9.39
N LYS A 214 18.65 2.62 -9.55
CA LYS A 214 19.07 1.43 -10.31
C LYS A 214 18.54 0.12 -9.69
N GLU A 215 18.42 0.06 -8.36
CA GLU A 215 18.22 -1.17 -7.59
C GLU A 215 16.94 -1.15 -6.75
N ARG A 216 16.48 0.05 -6.36
CA ARG A 216 15.33 0.26 -5.44
C ARG A 216 14.16 0.99 -6.09
N TRP A 217 12.98 0.73 -5.52
CA TRP A 217 11.71 1.35 -5.89
C TRP A 217 10.88 1.62 -4.63
N ALA A 218 10.53 2.89 -4.41
CA ALA A 218 9.54 3.30 -3.42
C ALA A 218 8.21 3.56 -4.12
N PRO A 219 7.12 2.85 -3.77
CA PRO A 219 5.79 3.15 -4.29
C PRO A 219 5.24 4.45 -3.69
N PRO A 220 4.12 4.99 -4.23
CA PRO A 220 3.39 6.09 -3.60
C PRO A 220 3.12 5.80 -2.13
N LEU A 221 3.15 6.84 -1.28
CA LEU A 221 3.02 6.76 0.17
C LEU A 221 1.79 5.94 0.59
N GLN A 222 0.64 6.26 -0.01
CA GLN A 222 -0.68 5.59 0.15
C GLN A 222 -0.76 4.12 -0.35
N ALA A 223 0.36 3.49 -0.68
CA ALA A 223 0.44 2.10 -1.13
C ALA A 223 1.64 1.35 -0.53
N ARG A 224 2.36 1.98 0.41
CA ARG A 224 3.59 1.43 1.00
C ARG A 224 3.29 0.32 1.99
N GLY A 225 2.27 0.49 2.82
CA GLY A 225 1.79 -0.51 3.79
C GLY A 225 1.18 -1.73 3.09
N ASP A 226 0.29 -1.52 2.11
CA ASP A 226 -0.27 -2.58 1.27
C ASP A 226 0.83 -3.44 0.62
N ILE A 227 1.91 -2.80 0.15
CA ILE A 227 3.07 -3.49 -0.44
C ILE A 227 3.92 -4.17 0.64
N ALA A 228 4.14 -3.55 1.80
CA ALA A 228 4.85 -4.17 2.92
C ALA A 228 4.14 -5.43 3.42
N ARG A 229 2.85 -5.36 3.73
CA ARG A 229 2.02 -6.51 4.14
C ARG A 229 1.97 -7.61 3.09
N SER A 230 1.95 -7.24 1.81
CA SER A 230 2.06 -8.20 0.71
C SER A 230 3.40 -8.94 0.72
N LEU A 231 4.52 -8.24 0.93
CA LEU A 231 5.86 -8.83 0.94
C LEU A 231 6.12 -9.67 2.20
N MET A 232 5.64 -9.21 3.35
CA MET A 232 5.68 -9.95 4.61
C MET A 232 4.89 -11.27 4.52
N TYR A 233 3.70 -11.25 3.92
CA TYR A 233 2.94 -12.47 3.63
C TYR A 233 3.68 -13.44 2.74
N MET A 234 4.30 -12.95 1.66
CA MET A 234 5.09 -13.78 0.76
C MET A 234 6.31 -14.39 1.48
N ALA A 235 6.99 -13.62 2.34
CA ALA A 235 8.08 -14.13 3.18
C ALA A 235 7.61 -15.18 4.20
N VAL A 236 6.44 -15.04 4.82
CA VAL A 236 5.85 -16.10 5.67
C VAL A 236 5.47 -17.33 4.84
N SER A 237 4.80 -17.15 3.71
CA SER A 237 4.24 -18.26 2.91
C SER A 237 5.33 -19.09 2.20
N TYR A 238 6.38 -18.44 1.71
CA TYR A 238 7.44 -19.05 0.90
C TYR A 238 8.83 -19.06 1.59
N GLY A 239 8.91 -18.60 2.85
CA GLY A 239 10.14 -18.61 3.67
C GLY A 239 10.43 -19.92 4.42
N PHE A 240 9.60 -20.95 4.24
CA PHE A 240 9.81 -22.29 4.80
C PHE A 240 9.88 -23.35 3.70
N HIS A 241 10.19 -24.60 4.07
CA HIS A 241 10.44 -25.73 3.16
C HIS A 241 9.38 -25.83 2.05
N GLN A 242 9.79 -25.49 0.83
CA GLN A 242 8.96 -25.67 -0.35
C GLN A 242 9.02 -27.14 -0.81
N PRO A 243 7.93 -27.71 -1.38
CA PRO A 243 7.89 -29.12 -1.80
C PRO A 243 8.90 -29.50 -2.88
N ASP A 244 9.50 -28.52 -3.56
CA ASP A 244 10.47 -28.64 -4.64
C ASP A 244 11.94 -28.48 -4.20
N GLY A 245 12.19 -28.17 -2.93
CA GLY A 245 13.53 -27.95 -2.38
C GLY A 245 14.15 -26.57 -2.71
N ASN A 246 13.38 -25.61 -3.23
CA ASN A 246 13.89 -24.26 -3.51
C ASN A 246 14.27 -23.46 -2.24
N SER A 247 15.27 -22.58 -2.39
CA SER A 247 15.75 -21.71 -1.31
C SER A 247 14.67 -20.75 -0.81
N HIS A 248 14.54 -20.64 0.52
CA HIS A 248 13.52 -19.85 1.21
C HIS A 248 13.51 -18.37 0.83
N LEU A 249 12.32 -17.80 0.58
CA LEU A 249 12.11 -16.37 0.35
C LEU A 249 12.25 -15.57 1.65
N GLN A 250 13.10 -14.54 1.67
CA GLN A 250 13.42 -13.77 2.88
C GLN A 250 13.35 -12.25 2.66
N LEU A 251 13.22 -11.48 3.74
CA LEU A 251 13.33 -10.01 3.77
C LEU A 251 14.69 -9.62 4.33
N SER A 252 15.33 -8.57 3.81
CA SER A 252 16.73 -8.25 4.15
C SER A 252 17.09 -6.80 3.80
N ASP A 253 17.76 -6.08 4.70
CA ASP A 253 18.28 -4.73 4.42
C ASP A 253 19.49 -4.71 3.46
N SER A 254 19.92 -5.87 2.96
CA SER A 254 20.87 -6.00 1.87
C SER A 254 20.44 -7.15 0.95
N PRO A 255 19.29 -6.99 0.24
CA PRO A 255 18.66 -8.09 -0.46
C PRO A 255 19.42 -8.45 -1.74
N SER A 256 19.59 -9.74 -1.98
CA SER A 256 20.19 -10.31 -3.18
C SER A 256 19.26 -11.31 -3.86
N MET A 257 19.06 -11.13 -5.17
CA MET A 257 18.35 -12.09 -6.04
C MET A 257 18.99 -13.49 -5.98
N GLY A 258 20.31 -13.58 -5.75
CA GLY A 258 21.03 -14.85 -5.62
C GLY A 258 20.86 -15.55 -4.27
N ARG A 259 20.18 -14.92 -3.30
CA ARG A 259 19.85 -15.49 -1.98
C ARG A 259 18.34 -15.65 -1.76
N ASN A 260 17.52 -15.40 -2.78
CA ASN A 260 16.06 -15.28 -2.68
C ASN A 260 15.62 -14.27 -1.59
N GLU A 261 16.33 -13.15 -1.48
CA GLU A 261 15.91 -12.03 -0.61
C GLU A 261 15.18 -10.95 -1.41
N MET A 262 14.20 -10.30 -0.80
CA MET A 262 13.47 -9.19 -1.41
C MET A 262 13.13 -8.07 -0.40
N GLY A 263 13.32 -6.83 -0.83
CA GLY A 263 12.89 -5.62 -0.10
C GLY A 263 13.71 -5.31 1.16
N LEU A 264 13.94 -4.01 1.39
CA LEU A 264 14.65 -3.52 2.57
C LEU A 264 13.76 -3.70 3.80
N LEU A 265 14.11 -4.65 4.67
CA LEU A 265 13.30 -5.05 5.82
C LEU A 265 12.93 -3.87 6.73
N SER A 266 13.88 -2.99 7.02
CA SER A 266 13.67 -1.75 7.78
C SER A 266 12.58 -0.87 7.16
N ALA A 267 12.67 -0.59 5.85
CA ALA A 267 11.68 0.19 5.12
C ALA A 267 10.30 -0.50 5.12
N LEU A 268 10.25 -1.83 4.93
CA LEU A 268 8.97 -2.56 4.95
C LEU A 268 8.31 -2.54 6.34
N LEU A 269 9.08 -2.66 7.42
CA LEU A 269 8.57 -2.53 8.78
C LEU A 269 8.01 -1.11 9.02
N GLN A 270 8.79 -0.08 8.71
CA GLN A 270 8.36 1.32 8.83
C GLN A 270 7.10 1.62 7.99
N TRP A 271 7.04 1.12 6.76
CA TRP A 271 5.89 1.30 5.87
C TRP A 271 4.62 0.61 6.41
N ASN A 272 4.74 -0.56 7.04
CA ASN A 272 3.62 -1.22 7.71
C ASN A 272 3.18 -0.51 9.00
N GLU A 273 4.09 0.19 9.70
CA GLU A 273 3.77 1.02 10.87
C GLU A 273 3.08 2.35 10.50
N LEU A 274 3.49 2.99 9.39
CA LEU A 274 2.99 4.32 8.97
C LEU A 274 1.73 4.29 8.09
N ASP A 275 1.53 3.23 7.29
CA ASP A 275 0.39 3.09 6.37
C ASP A 275 -0.46 1.87 6.80
N PRO A 276 -1.33 1.99 7.83
CA PRO A 276 -2.05 0.86 8.42
C PRO A 276 -3.11 0.28 7.48
N PRO A 277 -3.60 -0.96 7.70
CA PRO A 277 -4.51 -1.63 6.76
C PRO A 277 -5.74 -0.80 6.40
N SER A 278 -6.00 -0.65 5.10
CA SER A 278 -7.15 0.14 4.62
C SER A 278 -8.46 -0.66 4.69
N ARG A 279 -9.62 0.03 4.62
CA ARG A 279 -10.92 -0.66 4.53
C ARG A 279 -11.02 -1.53 3.27
N ALA A 280 -10.46 -1.06 2.16
CA ALA A 280 -10.44 -1.81 0.90
C ALA A 280 -9.55 -3.05 1.02
N GLU A 281 -8.37 -2.91 1.64
CA GLU A 281 -7.42 -4.01 1.84
C GLU A 281 -8.00 -5.11 2.76
N ARG A 282 -8.62 -4.74 3.89
CA ARG A 282 -9.33 -5.70 4.77
C ARG A 282 -10.47 -6.43 4.05
N LEU A 283 -11.33 -5.70 3.35
CA LEU A 283 -12.45 -6.29 2.58
C LEU A 283 -11.94 -7.24 1.49
N ARG A 284 -10.80 -6.92 0.87
CA ARG A 284 -10.16 -7.78 -0.12
C ARG A 284 -9.61 -9.07 0.52
N ASN A 285 -8.96 -8.97 1.67
CA ASN A 285 -8.45 -10.12 2.43
C ASN A 285 -9.60 -11.07 2.84
N GLU A 286 -10.73 -10.51 3.28
CA GLU A 286 -11.96 -11.25 3.57
C GLU A 286 -12.51 -11.96 2.31
N ARG A 287 -12.59 -11.26 1.17
CA ARG A 287 -13.04 -11.86 -0.11
C ARG A 287 -12.08 -12.94 -0.64
N ILE A 288 -10.77 -12.80 -0.45
CA ILE A 288 -9.75 -13.82 -0.80
C ILE A 288 -10.02 -15.11 -0.03
N CYS A 289 -10.26 -15.02 1.28
CA CYS A 289 -10.70 -16.15 2.10
C CYS A 289 -12.02 -16.75 1.59
N ARG A 290 -13.08 -15.93 1.51
CA ARG A 290 -14.45 -16.42 1.25
C ARG A 290 -14.63 -17.04 -0.12
N LEU A 291 -14.04 -16.44 -1.16
CA LEU A 291 -14.41 -16.72 -2.55
C LEU A 291 -13.36 -17.50 -3.34
N TYR A 292 -12.08 -17.48 -2.93
CA TYR A 292 -10.97 -17.90 -3.81
C TYR A 292 -9.93 -18.84 -3.20
N GLN A 293 -9.21 -18.40 -2.17
CA GLN A 293 -8.01 -19.08 -1.68
C GLN A 293 -8.18 -19.75 -0.32
N HIS A 294 -9.21 -19.36 0.44
CA HIS A 294 -9.57 -19.97 1.73
C HIS A 294 -8.48 -19.86 2.82
N ASN A 295 -7.60 -18.87 2.67
CA ASN A 295 -6.65 -18.39 3.68
C ASN A 295 -6.71 -16.85 3.76
N ARG A 296 -5.94 -16.25 4.69
CA ARG A 296 -5.82 -14.78 4.85
C ARG A 296 -4.36 -14.35 4.91
N ASN A 297 -4.08 -13.08 4.64
CA ASN A 297 -2.82 -12.43 4.97
C ASN A 297 -2.82 -11.99 6.45
N PRO A 298 -1.98 -12.57 7.32
CA PRO A 298 -1.96 -12.23 8.75
C PRO A 298 -1.60 -10.77 9.01
N PHE A 299 -0.83 -10.13 8.13
CA PHE A 299 -0.40 -8.75 8.33
C PHE A 299 -1.49 -7.72 7.98
N ILE A 300 -2.57 -8.12 7.31
CA ILE A 300 -3.75 -7.26 7.04
C ILE A 300 -4.71 -7.27 8.24
N ASP A 301 -4.85 -8.43 8.90
CA ASP A 301 -5.69 -8.56 10.10
C ASP A 301 -4.94 -8.17 11.39
N HIS A 302 -3.63 -8.48 11.45
CA HIS A 302 -2.71 -8.28 12.57
C HIS A 302 -1.36 -7.69 12.09
N PRO A 303 -1.31 -6.40 11.69
CA PRO A 303 -0.08 -5.75 11.23
C PRO A 303 1.06 -5.76 12.27
N GLU A 304 0.75 -5.86 13.56
CA GLU A 304 1.70 -5.99 14.67
C GLU A 304 2.56 -7.26 14.60
N TYR A 305 2.09 -8.32 13.95
CA TYR A 305 2.88 -9.56 13.78
C TYR A 305 4.18 -9.31 13.00
N ALA A 306 4.24 -8.27 12.16
CA ALA A 306 5.47 -7.90 11.46
C ALA A 306 6.60 -7.56 12.45
N ASN A 307 6.27 -6.82 13.51
CA ASN A 307 7.22 -6.48 14.56
C ASN A 307 7.58 -7.69 15.42
N LEU A 308 6.58 -8.50 15.79
CA LEU A 308 6.81 -9.72 16.56
C LEU A 308 7.69 -10.75 15.83
N ILE A 309 7.74 -10.74 14.49
CA ILE A 309 8.57 -11.65 13.68
C ILE A 309 9.95 -11.06 13.35
N TRP A 310 10.04 -9.78 12.96
CA TRP A 310 11.26 -9.20 12.39
C TRP A 310 11.85 -8.04 13.18
N LYS A 311 11.06 -7.29 13.97
CA LYS A 311 11.54 -6.25 14.89
C LYS A 311 12.07 -6.89 16.19
N HIS A 312 12.80 -8.00 16.06
CA HIS A 312 13.72 -8.42 17.11
C HIS A 312 14.77 -7.34 17.26
N GLY A 313 15.08 -7.00 18.51
CA GLY A 313 16.20 -6.15 18.79
C GLY A 313 17.43 -6.69 18.07
N THR A 314 18.11 -5.81 17.33
CA THR A 314 19.54 -5.95 17.08
C THR A 314 20.18 -6.37 18.40
N PRO A 315 21.19 -7.27 18.42
CA PRO A 315 21.90 -7.57 19.65
C PRO A 315 22.72 -6.35 20.09
N ILE A 316 22.02 -5.39 20.69
CA ILE A 316 22.57 -4.52 21.70
C ILE A 316 23.23 -5.44 22.73
N SER A 317 24.55 -5.44 22.70
CA SER A 317 25.38 -6.08 23.72
C SER A 317 24.80 -5.75 25.10
N PRO A 318 24.80 -6.69 26.07
CA PRO A 318 24.11 -6.55 27.37
C PRO A 318 24.61 -5.41 28.28
N THR A 319 25.41 -4.49 27.74
CA THR A 319 25.77 -3.18 28.27
C THR A 319 24.77 -2.07 27.98
N VAL A 320 23.87 -2.21 26.99
CA VAL A 320 22.75 -1.25 26.82
C VAL A 320 21.69 -1.56 27.85
N ARG A 321 21.78 -0.84 28.98
CA ARG A 321 20.76 -0.79 30.03
C ARG A 321 19.44 -0.26 29.45
N ASN A 322 18.33 -0.47 30.16
CA ASN A 322 17.09 0.30 29.94
C ASN A 322 17.36 1.79 30.26
N THR A 323 17.90 2.52 29.30
CA THR A 323 17.98 3.98 29.34
C THR A 323 16.67 4.52 28.79
N LEU A 324 15.85 5.08 29.67
CA LEU A 324 14.62 5.79 29.28
C LEU A 324 14.95 6.86 28.22
N PRO A 325 14.07 7.10 27.25
CA PRO A 325 14.29 8.10 26.20
C PRO A 325 14.61 9.47 26.82
N LYS A 326 15.59 10.18 26.24
CA LYS A 326 16.08 11.45 26.78
C LYS A 326 14.95 12.47 26.92
N ALA A 327 14.20 12.66 25.85
CA ALA A 327 12.98 13.45 25.73
C ALA A 327 12.30 13.13 24.40
N TRP A 328 11.00 13.43 24.27
CA TRP A 328 10.25 13.34 23.02
C TRP A 328 9.13 14.39 22.93
N ILE A 329 8.83 14.85 21.71
CA ILE A 329 7.67 15.69 21.40
C ILE A 329 6.41 14.83 21.63
N ASN A 330 5.51 15.30 22.48
CA ASN A 330 4.44 14.48 23.07
C ASN A 330 3.04 14.85 22.57
N GLU A 331 2.78 16.14 22.42
CA GLU A 331 1.51 16.71 21.97
C GLU A 331 1.79 18.07 21.31
N PHE A 332 0.98 18.48 20.33
CA PHE A 332 0.96 19.86 19.84
C PHE A 332 -0.38 20.21 19.18
N HIS A 333 -0.69 21.50 19.15
CA HIS A 333 -1.84 22.07 18.45
C HIS A 333 -1.36 23.25 17.60
N TYR A 334 -1.69 23.26 16.31
CA TYR A 334 -1.19 24.24 15.33
C TYR A 334 -2.30 24.91 14.51
N ASN A 335 -3.38 24.20 14.16
CA ASN A 335 -4.45 24.78 13.33
C ASN A 335 -5.84 24.59 13.95
N ASN A 336 -6.56 25.70 14.09
CA ASN A 336 -7.99 25.68 14.38
C ASN A 336 -8.74 26.77 13.62
N LYS A 337 -10.07 26.68 13.71
CA LYS A 337 -11.02 27.56 13.01
C LYS A 337 -10.88 29.06 13.34
N GLY A 338 -9.95 29.71 12.64
CA GLY A 338 -10.05 31.13 12.24
C GLY A 338 -8.98 32.08 12.78
N LYS A 339 -8.27 31.75 13.85
CA LYS A 339 -7.21 32.59 14.43
C LYS A 339 -6.07 31.84 15.11
N ASP A 340 -6.07 30.51 15.04
CA ASP A 340 -5.07 29.65 15.68
C ASP A 340 -4.92 29.97 17.18
N GLN A 341 -6.04 29.86 17.90
CA GLN A 341 -6.08 30.08 19.35
C GLN A 341 -5.46 28.88 20.09
N ASN A 342 -4.84 29.09 21.25
CA ASN A 342 -4.27 28.02 22.07
C ASN A 342 -3.16 27.17 21.40
N GLU A 343 -2.47 27.66 20.35
CA GLU A 343 -1.32 26.95 19.77
C GLU A 343 -0.27 26.57 20.83
N PHE A 344 0.16 25.31 20.85
CA PHE A 344 1.16 24.82 21.81
C PHE A 344 2.00 23.66 21.27
N ILE A 345 3.18 23.47 21.86
CA ILE A 345 4.00 22.27 21.71
C ILE A 345 4.40 21.76 23.10
N GLU A 346 4.23 20.46 23.30
CA GLU A 346 4.62 19.75 24.51
C GLU A 346 5.77 18.77 24.25
N ILE A 347 6.69 18.69 25.22
CA ILE A 347 7.83 17.79 25.20
C ILE A 347 7.94 17.12 26.58
N VAL A 348 7.88 15.79 26.61
CA VAL A 348 8.18 15.03 27.83
C VAL A 348 9.69 14.81 27.93
N VAL A 349 10.26 15.04 29.10
CA VAL A 349 11.70 14.93 29.40
C VAL A 349 11.94 13.81 30.40
N GLY A 350 12.86 12.90 30.08
CA GLY A 350 13.18 11.72 30.89
C GLY A 350 13.86 12.07 32.22
N PRO A 351 13.66 11.27 33.29
CA PRO A 351 14.13 11.55 34.66
C PRO A 351 15.66 11.65 34.83
N SER A 352 16.44 11.37 33.79
CA SER A 352 17.91 11.46 33.77
C SER A 352 18.45 12.52 32.80
N THR A 353 17.58 13.39 32.29
CA THR A 353 17.92 14.40 31.28
C THR A 353 17.77 15.82 31.83
N ASP A 354 18.82 16.62 31.68
CA ASP A 354 18.74 18.06 31.95
C ASP A 354 18.05 18.79 30.79
N ALA A 355 16.97 19.52 31.08
CA ALA A 355 16.26 20.35 30.11
C ALA A 355 17.13 21.46 29.49
N ALA A 356 18.18 21.93 30.17
CA ALA A 356 19.15 22.87 29.60
C ALA A 356 20.01 22.25 28.48
N SER A 357 20.13 20.91 28.44
CA SER A 357 20.75 20.20 27.32
C SER A 357 19.86 20.11 26.07
N LEU A 358 18.58 20.49 26.18
CA LEU A 358 17.57 20.29 25.13
C LEU A 358 17.18 21.60 24.43
N LYS A 359 16.85 21.47 23.13
CA LYS A 359 16.29 22.55 22.31
C LYS A 359 15.15 22.08 21.42
N LEU A 360 14.17 22.96 21.27
CA LEU A 360 13.11 22.91 20.28
C LEU A 360 13.49 23.85 19.12
N ILE A 361 13.30 23.42 17.87
CA ILE A 361 13.50 24.24 16.66
C ILE A 361 12.33 24.00 15.71
N LEU A 362 11.69 25.08 15.25
CA LEU A 362 10.58 25.00 14.29
C LEU A 362 11.08 25.41 12.90
N TYR A 363 10.64 24.65 11.90
CA TYR A 363 11.11 24.67 10.52
C TYR A 363 9.94 24.94 9.56
N ASN A 364 10.12 25.93 8.67
CA ASN A 364 9.12 26.25 7.66
C ASN A 364 9.24 25.25 6.49
N GLY A 365 8.21 24.46 6.20
CA GLY A 365 8.27 23.42 5.17
C GLY A 365 8.18 23.93 3.73
N SER A 366 7.77 25.19 3.52
CA SER A 366 7.81 25.81 2.19
C SER A 366 9.23 26.16 1.72
N ASN A 367 10.22 26.22 2.62
CA ASN A 367 11.61 26.54 2.27
C ASN A 367 12.68 25.75 3.06
N GLY A 368 12.28 24.93 4.02
CA GLY A 368 13.14 24.11 4.87
C GLY A 368 13.88 24.87 5.98
N ARG A 369 13.58 26.14 6.25
CA ARG A 369 14.42 27.01 7.10
C ARG A 369 13.88 27.14 8.51
N MET A 370 14.77 27.26 9.50
CA MET A 370 14.32 27.46 10.89
C MET A 370 13.73 28.86 11.08
N TYR A 371 12.53 28.94 11.70
CA TYR A 371 11.87 30.22 12.02
C TYR A 371 11.77 30.49 13.53
N ARG A 372 11.90 29.47 14.38
CA ARG A 372 11.94 29.61 15.84
C ARG A 372 12.95 28.63 16.45
N SER A 373 13.62 29.02 17.53
CA SER A 373 14.38 28.10 18.38
C SER A 373 14.24 28.51 19.84
N LEU A 374 14.03 27.53 20.72
CA LEU A 374 13.86 27.69 22.17
C LEU A 374 14.75 26.67 22.90
N SER A 375 15.18 26.97 24.12
CA SER A 375 15.72 25.98 25.05
C SER A 375 14.64 25.53 26.02
N LEU A 376 14.61 24.26 26.39
CA LEU A 376 13.65 23.76 27.38
C LEU A 376 13.97 24.20 28.82
N SER A 377 15.10 24.90 29.01
CA SER A 377 15.41 25.63 30.26
C SER A 377 14.87 27.07 30.31
N ASP A 378 14.24 27.54 29.23
CA ASP A 378 13.63 28.86 29.15
C ASP A 378 12.28 28.88 29.88
N LYS A 379 12.26 29.55 31.04
CA LYS A 379 11.10 29.64 31.93
C LYS A 379 10.07 30.69 31.52
N GLU A 380 10.38 31.53 30.51
CA GLU A 380 9.40 32.44 29.91
C GLU A 380 8.70 31.76 28.72
N ALA A 381 9.38 30.80 28.05
CA ALA A 381 8.81 30.02 26.96
C ALA A 381 8.08 28.73 27.38
N PHE A 382 8.56 28.02 28.41
CA PHE A 382 8.00 26.74 28.86
C PHE A 382 7.39 26.81 30.25
N SER A 383 6.12 26.39 30.35
CA SER A 383 5.55 25.86 31.59
C SER A 383 6.06 24.43 31.81
N VAL A 384 6.25 24.02 33.08
CA VAL A 384 6.80 22.69 33.41
C VAL A 384 5.99 22.06 34.54
N SER A 385 5.43 20.87 34.30
CA SER A 385 4.80 20.01 35.30
C SER A 385 5.62 18.74 35.54
N ASN A 386 5.17 17.89 36.47
CA ASN A 386 5.81 16.63 36.83
C ASN A 386 4.74 15.53 36.92
N SER A 387 4.90 14.49 36.11
CA SER A 387 4.03 13.31 36.04
C SER A 387 3.95 12.47 37.33
N GLY A 388 4.81 12.74 38.32
CA GLY A 388 4.90 12.03 39.60
C GLY A 388 5.82 10.80 39.57
N SER A 389 6.08 10.23 38.39
CA SER A 389 7.05 9.14 38.18
C SER A 389 8.49 9.62 37.97
N GLY A 390 8.68 10.92 37.75
CA GLY A 390 9.99 11.57 37.51
C GLY A 390 10.19 12.10 36.09
N PHE A 391 9.28 11.84 35.15
CA PHE A 391 9.26 12.57 33.88
C PHE A 391 8.71 13.99 34.10
N LEU A 392 9.35 14.96 33.46
CA LEU A 392 8.87 16.34 33.39
C LEU A 392 8.10 16.55 32.09
N ILE A 393 7.00 17.31 32.15
CA ILE A 393 6.23 17.70 30.97
C ILE A 393 6.49 19.19 30.74
N CYS A 394 7.07 19.54 29.60
CA CYS A 394 7.44 20.91 29.24
C CYS A 394 6.55 21.41 28.11
N THR A 395 5.64 22.33 28.42
CA THR A 395 4.59 22.78 27.48
C THR A 395 4.74 24.28 27.20
N ALA A 396 4.90 24.63 25.92
CA ALA A 396 5.09 26.00 25.44
C ALA A 396 3.91 26.43 24.56
N PHE A 397 3.21 27.49 24.97
CA PHE A 397 2.17 28.14 24.16
C PHE A 397 2.82 29.18 23.26
N ILE A 398 2.94 28.87 21.96
CA ILE A 398 3.73 29.65 21.00
C ILE A 398 3.12 29.58 19.60
N PRO A 399 3.16 30.69 18.82
CA PRO A 399 2.75 30.62 17.42
C PRO A 399 3.65 29.71 16.59
N ILE A 400 3.01 28.76 15.92
CA ILE A 400 3.55 27.76 15.00
C ILE A 400 3.26 28.28 13.55
N GLN A 401 3.23 27.41 12.55
CA GLN A 401 2.94 27.75 11.16
C GLN A 401 2.07 26.68 10.51
N ASN A 402 1.14 27.15 9.68
CA ASN A 402 0.07 26.36 9.08
C ASN A 402 0.30 26.23 7.57
N GLY A 403 1.55 25.94 7.20
CA GLY A 403 1.99 25.74 5.83
C GLY A 403 1.55 24.39 5.24
N PRO A 404 1.83 24.16 3.94
CA PRO A 404 1.48 22.92 3.25
C PRO A 404 2.19 21.69 3.83
N ALA A 405 3.36 21.91 4.43
CA ALA A 405 3.95 21.11 5.49
C ALA A 405 4.78 22.07 6.37
N ASP A 406 4.98 21.75 7.63
CA ASP A 406 5.89 22.44 8.56
C ASP A 406 6.47 21.43 9.56
N GLY A 407 7.61 21.76 10.19
CA GLY A 407 8.43 20.78 10.93
C GLY A 407 8.83 21.20 12.34
N ILE A 408 8.88 20.22 13.25
CA ILE A 408 9.23 20.35 14.67
C ILE A 408 10.44 19.46 14.98
N ALA A 409 11.58 20.06 15.32
CA ALA A 409 12.80 19.34 15.68
C ALA A 409 13.12 19.46 17.18
N LEU A 410 13.37 18.32 17.83
CA LEU A 410 13.84 18.21 19.21
C LEU A 410 15.30 17.71 19.21
N LEU A 411 16.16 18.41 19.93
CA LEU A 411 17.60 18.20 19.92
C LEU A 411 18.21 18.12 21.33
N SER A 412 19.32 17.40 21.47
CA SER A 412 20.10 17.26 22.71
C SER A 412 21.58 17.59 22.48
N GLY A 413 22.19 18.39 23.36
CA GLY A 413 23.60 18.78 23.27
C GLY A 413 24.21 19.02 24.65
N ARG A 414 25.34 18.36 24.96
CA ARG A 414 25.96 18.40 26.29
C ARG A 414 26.61 19.75 26.68
N ASP A 415 27.04 20.53 25.69
CA ASP A 415 27.82 21.76 25.90
C ASP A 415 27.30 22.96 25.09
N GLY A 416 26.06 22.89 24.59
CA GLY A 416 25.43 23.93 23.76
C GLY A 416 26.09 24.22 22.39
N LYS A 417 27.19 23.54 22.05
CA LYS A 417 28.01 23.74 20.83
C LYS A 417 27.82 22.69 19.75
N GLN A 418 27.36 21.49 20.12
CA GLN A 418 26.97 20.42 19.20
C GLN A 418 25.64 19.85 19.68
N PHE A 419 24.75 19.58 18.74
CA PHE A 419 23.40 19.06 18.99
C PHE A 419 23.16 17.82 18.13
N GLU A 420 22.73 16.75 18.79
CA GLU A 420 22.14 15.55 18.22
C GLU A 420 20.64 15.81 18.02
N VAL A 421 20.10 15.49 16.85
CA VAL A 421 18.65 15.51 16.61
C VAL A 421 18.06 14.23 17.21
N LEU A 422 17.16 14.37 18.20
CA LEU A 422 16.44 13.24 18.79
C LEU A 422 15.22 12.86 17.95
N GLN A 423 14.48 13.87 17.50
CA GLN A 423 13.35 13.75 16.60
C GLN A 423 13.34 14.95 15.64
N PHE A 424 12.92 14.72 14.41
CA PHE A 424 12.47 15.76 13.50
C PHE A 424 11.15 15.27 12.89
N LEU A 425 10.07 15.88 13.33
CA LEU A 425 8.70 15.54 12.93
C LEU A 425 8.15 16.62 12.00
N SER A 426 7.10 16.29 11.26
CA SER A 426 6.32 17.25 10.48
C SER A 426 4.87 16.80 10.35
N TYR A 427 4.02 17.74 9.94
CA TYR A 427 2.59 17.54 9.70
C TYR A 427 2.24 18.10 8.32
N GLY A 428 1.28 17.46 7.63
CA GLY A 428 0.87 17.80 6.25
C GLY A 428 1.82 17.34 5.14
N GLY A 429 3.01 16.83 5.48
CA GLY A 429 4.00 16.32 4.54
C GLY A 429 5.40 16.23 5.16
N ILE A 430 6.38 15.79 4.36
CA ILE A 430 7.80 15.72 4.74
C ILE A 430 8.51 17.05 4.48
N VAL A 431 9.29 17.52 5.45
CA VAL A 431 10.11 18.74 5.39
C VAL A 431 11.60 18.38 5.41
N ARG A 432 12.38 18.97 4.50
CA ARG A 432 13.85 18.87 4.54
C ARG A 432 14.47 20.13 5.11
N ALA A 433 15.26 20.00 6.19
CA ALA A 433 15.92 21.14 6.80
C ALA A 433 17.04 21.70 5.89
N ALA A 434 16.93 22.96 5.49
CA ALA A 434 17.88 23.69 4.65
C ALA A 434 19.00 24.37 5.47
N ASP A 435 18.71 24.73 6.72
CA ASP A 435 19.64 25.33 7.69
C ASP A 435 19.38 24.87 9.14
N GLY A 436 20.00 25.52 10.12
CA GLY A 436 20.01 25.08 11.53
C GLY A 436 20.78 23.77 11.78
N PRO A 437 20.71 23.19 12.99
CA PRO A 437 21.46 21.97 13.33
C PRO A 437 20.93 20.70 12.65
N ALA A 438 19.67 20.66 12.22
CA ALA A 438 19.09 19.53 11.48
C ALA A 438 19.42 19.54 9.97
N ARG A 439 20.22 20.51 9.49
CA ARG A 439 20.48 20.76 8.07
C ARG A 439 20.82 19.49 7.27
N GLY A 440 20.02 19.23 6.24
CA GLY A 440 20.14 18.11 5.31
C GLY A 440 19.30 16.88 5.66
N ILE A 441 18.79 16.81 6.90
CA ILE A 441 17.89 15.76 7.40
C ILE A 441 16.46 16.05 6.90
N GLU A 442 15.70 14.99 6.69
CA GLU A 442 14.28 14.99 6.32
C GLU A 442 13.45 14.55 7.55
N SER A 443 12.31 15.20 7.78
CA SER A 443 11.43 14.91 8.91
C SER A 443 10.58 13.65 8.68
N MET A 444 10.15 13.04 9.78
CA MET A 444 9.07 12.05 9.77
C MET A 444 7.73 12.78 9.76
N ASP A 445 6.94 12.60 8.70
CA ASP A 445 5.53 12.99 8.72
C ASP A 445 4.79 12.12 9.76
N ILE A 446 4.01 12.74 10.65
CA ILE A 446 3.26 12.02 11.68
C ILE A 446 1.96 11.41 11.17
N MET A 447 1.61 11.62 9.89
CA MET A 447 0.46 11.02 9.19
C MET A 447 -0.93 11.37 9.75
N VAL A 448 -1.00 12.27 10.74
CA VAL A 448 -2.21 12.91 11.25
C VAL A 448 -2.07 14.43 11.13
N GLN A 449 -3.19 15.12 10.92
CA GLN A 449 -3.20 16.56 10.64
C GLN A 449 -4.41 17.25 11.25
N GLU A 450 -4.25 18.53 11.51
CA GLU A 450 -5.34 19.46 11.82
C GLU A 450 -5.77 20.22 10.57
N THR A 451 -6.90 20.92 10.68
CA THR A 451 -7.57 21.63 9.57
C THR A 451 -8.44 22.76 10.11
N GLU A 452 -8.87 23.68 9.25
CA GLU A 452 -9.81 24.78 9.54
C GLU A 452 -11.16 24.38 10.19
N ALA A 453 -11.44 23.07 10.31
CA ALA A 453 -12.59 22.51 11.01
C ALA A 453 -12.30 22.09 12.46
N SER A 454 -11.05 22.17 12.91
CA SER A 454 -10.59 21.78 14.25
C SER A 454 -11.00 22.82 15.30
N SER A 455 -11.23 22.37 16.53
CA SER A 455 -11.49 23.24 17.68
C SER A 455 -10.20 23.73 18.34
N GLU A 456 -10.30 24.79 19.15
CA GLU A 456 -9.22 25.29 20.03
C GLU A 456 -8.95 24.40 21.27
N HIS A 457 -9.53 23.19 21.27
CA HIS A 457 -9.36 22.11 22.25
C HIS A 457 -9.01 20.77 21.56
N ASP A 458 -8.76 20.79 20.24
CA ASP A 458 -8.18 19.67 19.52
C ASP A 458 -6.66 19.68 19.69
N SER A 459 -6.01 18.56 19.40
CA SER A 459 -4.55 18.49 19.30
C SER A 459 -4.11 17.23 18.54
N LEU A 460 -2.83 17.17 18.18
CA LEU A 460 -2.17 15.95 17.75
C LEU A 460 -1.27 15.47 18.88
N GLY A 461 -1.48 14.24 19.36
CA GLY A 461 -0.80 13.72 20.55
C GLY A 461 -0.43 12.24 20.43
N LEU A 462 0.62 11.85 21.16
CA LEU A 462 1.03 10.47 21.32
C LEU A 462 0.11 9.73 22.32
N THR A 463 -0.33 8.52 21.98
CA THR A 463 -1.06 7.62 22.89
C THR A 463 -0.54 6.18 22.81
N GLY A 464 -0.63 5.46 23.93
CA GLY A 464 -0.16 4.07 24.07
C GLY A 464 0.26 3.75 25.51
N GLN A 465 0.24 2.48 25.91
CA GLN A 465 0.53 2.07 27.29
C GLN A 465 2.01 1.74 27.55
N GLU A 466 2.81 1.43 26.52
CA GLU A 466 4.22 1.07 26.65
C GLU A 466 5.15 2.12 26.02
N LEU A 467 6.12 2.58 26.81
CA LEU A 467 7.02 3.68 26.44
C LEU A 467 7.94 3.27 25.27
N GLY A 468 7.73 3.91 24.11
CA GLY A 468 8.40 3.58 22.85
C GLY A 468 7.49 2.89 21.82
N GLU A 469 6.28 2.48 22.20
CA GLU A 469 5.23 2.00 21.27
C GLU A 469 4.11 3.02 21.03
N TYR A 470 4.25 4.24 21.55
CA TYR A 470 3.27 5.32 21.41
C TYR A 470 3.07 5.72 19.93
N LYS A 471 1.82 6.03 19.56
CA LYS A 471 1.43 6.41 18.19
C LYS A 471 0.73 7.77 18.18
N TRP A 472 0.92 8.53 17.11
CA TRP A 472 0.23 9.80 16.89
C TRP A 472 -1.26 9.58 16.62
N PHE A 473 -2.08 10.39 17.26
CA PHE A 473 -3.53 10.40 17.15
C PHE A 473 -4.05 11.84 17.24
N LYS A 474 -5.25 12.12 16.71
CA LYS A 474 -5.89 13.42 16.89
C LYS A 474 -6.86 13.40 18.08
N PHE A 475 -6.56 14.14 19.13
CA PHE A 475 -7.52 14.42 20.21
C PHE A 475 -8.52 15.48 19.73
N SER A 476 -9.78 15.37 20.15
CA SER A 476 -10.90 16.15 19.57
C SER A 476 -11.77 16.73 20.68
N GLY A 477 -11.38 17.88 21.23
CA GLY A 477 -11.91 18.40 22.50
C GLY A 477 -11.20 17.86 23.75
N ASP A 478 -10.19 17.01 23.58
CA ASP A 478 -9.51 16.23 24.62
C ASP A 478 -7.99 16.55 24.73
N ALA A 479 -7.56 17.75 24.32
CA ALA A 479 -6.15 18.16 24.43
C ALA A 479 -5.66 18.21 25.89
N THR A 480 -4.40 17.81 26.12
CA THR A 480 -3.82 17.57 27.46
C THR A 480 -2.63 18.47 27.87
N PRO A 481 -2.53 19.76 27.46
CA PRO A 481 -1.32 20.56 27.64
C PRO A 481 -0.90 20.71 29.12
N GLY A 482 0.22 20.08 29.48
CA GLY A 482 0.82 20.09 30.81
C GLY A 482 0.49 18.87 31.68
N GLU A 483 -0.29 17.91 31.17
CA GLU A 483 -0.69 16.67 31.85
C GLU A 483 -0.41 15.45 30.93
N PRO A 484 -0.28 14.21 31.46
CA PRO A 484 -0.02 13.05 30.61
C PRO A 484 -1.17 12.74 29.64
N ASN A 485 -0.87 12.63 28.34
CA ASN A 485 -1.86 12.32 27.30
C ASN A 485 -2.70 11.08 27.61
N ILE A 486 -3.95 11.07 27.12
CA ILE A 486 -4.90 9.98 27.34
C ILE A 486 -4.30 8.62 26.94
N GLY A 487 -4.26 7.71 27.92
CA GLY A 487 -3.77 6.34 27.77
C GLY A 487 -2.27 6.15 28.03
N GLN A 488 -1.48 7.23 28.16
CA GLN A 488 -0.06 7.12 28.52
C GLN A 488 0.14 6.65 29.96
N ARG A 489 1.32 6.07 30.20
CA ARG A 489 1.89 5.80 31.52
C ARG A 489 3.32 6.28 31.52
N LEU A 490 3.51 7.47 32.07
CA LEU A 490 4.82 8.06 32.38
C LEU A 490 5.25 7.60 33.76
#